data_AF-A0A0C2BIE3-F1
#
_entry.id   AF-A0A0C2BIE3-F1
#
_cell.length_a   1.000
_cell.length_b   1.000
_cell.length_c   1.000
_cell.angle_alpha   90.00
_cell.angle_beta   90.00
_cell.angle_gamma   90.00
#
_symmetry.space_group_name_H-M   'P 1'
#
loop_
_entity.id
_entity.type
_entity.pdbx_description
1 polymer ?
#
loop_
_entity_poly.entity_id
_entity_poly.type
_entity_poly.pdbx_seq_one_letter_code
_entity_poly.pdbx_strand_id
1 'polypeptide(L)'
;IDYGVHVRGRLIDSAFTLHFDPRYDNLVNAVKEATNAGIREAGIDVRLCDLGETIEEVMTSHEVELDGRTYTVKPIRNLNGHSIGPYRIHAGKTVPIVKGGDQTKMEENEVYAIETFGSTGKGYVHDDMECSHYMKNFELAEEHIPLRLARSKALLNTIDKNFGTLAFCRRWVDRLGETKYLMSLKDLCDK
;
A
#
# COMPACT_ATOMS: atom_id res chain seq x y z
N ILE A 1 -8.20 -7.66 4.62
CA ILE A 1 -7.51 -8.66 3.78
C ILE A 1 -7.09 -7.94 2.53
N ASP A 2 -5.81 -7.99 2.24
CA ASP A 2 -5.19 -7.29 1.12
C ASP A 2 -4.17 -8.23 0.48
N TYR A 3 -4.29 -8.47 -0.82
CA TYR A 3 -3.42 -9.36 -1.56
C TYR A 3 -3.40 -8.98 -3.05
N GLY A 4 -2.24 -9.20 -3.68
CA GLY A 4 -2.05 -8.93 -5.09
C GLY A 4 -1.86 -10.19 -5.94
N VAL A 5 -2.22 -10.08 -7.21
CA VAL A 5 -1.89 -11.05 -8.26
C VAL A 5 -1.29 -10.34 -9.46
N HIS A 6 -0.55 -11.04 -10.31
CA HIS A 6 -0.04 -10.43 -11.54
C HIS A 6 0.12 -11.44 -12.67
N VAL A 7 0.04 -10.95 -13.92
CA VAL A 7 0.42 -11.70 -15.11
C VAL A 7 1.40 -10.85 -15.90
N ARG A 8 2.62 -11.35 -16.15
CA ARG A 8 3.69 -10.62 -16.87
C ARG A 8 3.93 -9.21 -16.30
N GLY A 9 3.91 -9.09 -14.97
CA GLY A 9 4.14 -7.83 -14.28
C GLY A 9 2.99 -6.83 -14.37
N ARG A 10 1.81 -7.22 -14.86
CA ARG A 10 0.58 -6.42 -14.74
C ARG A 10 -0.11 -6.79 -13.45
N LEU A 11 0.01 -5.92 -12.43
CA LEU A 11 -0.44 -6.18 -11.07
C LEU A 11 -1.91 -5.82 -10.92
N ILE A 12 -2.61 -6.58 -10.09
CA ILE A 12 -3.88 -6.22 -9.48
C ILE A 12 -3.62 -6.08 -8.00
N ASP A 13 -3.96 -4.91 -7.47
CA ASP A 13 -3.93 -4.59 -6.06
C ASP A 13 -5.38 -4.34 -5.62
N SER A 14 -5.84 -5.11 -4.63
CA SER A 14 -7.24 -5.06 -4.19
C SER A 14 -7.38 -5.61 -2.78
N ALA A 15 -8.12 -4.86 -1.97
CA ALA A 15 -8.37 -5.19 -0.57
C ALA A 15 -9.85 -5.13 -0.21
N PHE A 16 -10.18 -5.75 0.92
CA PHE A 16 -11.47 -5.59 1.60
C PHE A 16 -11.32 -5.77 3.11
N THR A 17 -12.24 -5.19 3.88
CA THR A 17 -12.31 -5.39 5.33
C THR A 17 -13.24 -6.54 5.66
N LEU A 18 -12.78 -7.46 6.51
CA LEU A 18 -13.59 -8.55 7.06
C LEU A 18 -13.85 -8.25 8.54
N HIS A 19 -15.10 -8.27 8.96
CA HIS A 19 -15.52 -8.21 10.36
C HIS A 19 -16.66 -9.20 10.58
N PHE A 20 -16.78 -9.70 11.81
CA PHE A 20 -17.85 -10.63 12.20
C PHE A 20 -18.91 -9.97 13.07
N ASP A 21 -18.53 -8.89 13.76
CA ASP A 21 -19.43 -8.12 14.60
C ASP A 21 -20.08 -7.01 13.76
N PRO A 22 -21.42 -6.95 13.67
CA PRO A 22 -22.14 -5.93 12.92
C PRO A 22 -21.91 -4.49 13.42
N ARG A 23 -21.37 -4.32 14.63
CA ARG A 23 -21.05 -2.97 15.15
C ARG A 23 -20.09 -2.19 14.25
N TYR A 24 -19.35 -2.88 13.38
CA TYR A 24 -18.41 -2.27 12.43
C TYR A 24 -19.02 -1.97 11.06
N ASP A 25 -20.26 -2.35 10.79
CA ASP A 25 -20.91 -2.20 9.48
C ASP A 25 -20.81 -0.76 8.96
N ASN A 26 -21.16 0.21 9.81
CA ASN A 26 -21.16 1.62 9.43
C ASN A 26 -19.75 2.15 9.15
N LEU A 27 -18.74 1.67 9.89
CA LEU A 27 -17.35 2.04 9.63
C LEU A 27 -16.86 1.48 8.29
N VAL A 28 -17.16 0.21 8.01
CA VAL A 28 -16.77 -0.44 6.75
C VAL A 28 -17.52 0.18 5.57
N ASN A 29 -18.80 0.51 5.73
CA ASN A 29 -19.59 1.19 4.71
C ASN A 29 -19.04 2.59 4.41
N ALA A 30 -18.65 3.36 5.43
CA ALA A 30 -18.05 4.68 5.26
C ALA A 30 -16.77 4.62 4.41
N VAL A 31 -15.87 3.69 4.72
CA VAL A 31 -14.62 3.51 3.95
C VAL A 31 -14.90 3.01 2.54
N LYS A 32 -15.85 2.09 2.38
CA LYS A 32 -16.26 1.59 1.07
C LYS A 32 -16.85 2.70 0.19
N GLU A 33 -17.68 3.57 0.76
CA GLU A 33 -18.27 4.70 0.05
C GLU A 33 -17.20 5.72 -0.37
N ALA A 34 -16.26 6.03 0.53
CA ALA A 34 -15.13 6.90 0.25
C ALA A 34 -14.22 6.34 -0.88
N THR A 35 -13.91 5.04 -0.85
CA THR A 35 -13.16 4.38 -1.94
C THR A 35 -13.92 4.46 -3.26
N ASN A 36 -15.23 4.19 -3.27
CA ASN A 36 -16.04 4.27 -4.49
C ASN A 36 -16.18 5.70 -5.01
N ALA A 37 -16.15 6.72 -4.15
CA ALA A 37 -16.09 8.11 -4.56
C ALA A 37 -14.77 8.41 -5.26
N GLY A 38 -13.63 8.01 -4.66
CA GLY A 38 -12.33 8.13 -5.30
C GLY A 38 -12.26 7.43 -6.67
N ILE A 39 -12.83 6.22 -6.80
CA ILE A 39 -12.88 5.49 -8.07
C ILE A 39 -13.73 6.23 -9.11
N ARG A 40 -14.89 6.77 -8.71
CA ARG A 40 -15.82 7.45 -9.62
C ARG A 40 -15.27 8.77 -10.13
N GLU A 41 -14.59 9.52 -9.27
CA GLU A 41 -14.02 10.83 -9.64
C GLU A 41 -12.64 10.69 -10.32
N ALA A 42 -11.99 9.52 -10.26
CA ALA A 42 -10.73 9.28 -10.93
C ALA A 42 -10.90 9.30 -12.46
N GLY A 43 -9.95 9.93 -13.15
CA GLY A 43 -9.98 10.05 -14.60
C GLY A 43 -8.79 10.82 -15.14
N ILE A 44 -8.58 10.74 -16.45
CA ILE A 44 -7.54 11.51 -17.14
C ILE A 44 -7.74 13.00 -16.86
N ASP A 45 -6.63 13.72 -16.65
CA ASP A 45 -6.56 15.14 -16.30
C ASP A 45 -7.09 15.52 -14.92
N VAL A 46 -7.60 14.58 -14.13
CA VAL A 46 -8.03 14.81 -12.74
C VAL A 46 -6.81 15.05 -11.86
N ARG A 47 -6.86 16.09 -11.04
CA ARG A 47 -5.80 16.39 -10.07
C ARG A 47 -5.90 15.46 -8.88
N LEU A 48 -4.78 14.88 -8.46
CA LEU A 48 -4.73 13.95 -7.34
C LEU A 48 -5.22 14.59 -6.04
N CYS A 49 -4.94 15.88 -5.80
CA CYS A 49 -5.45 16.62 -4.64
C CYS A 49 -6.98 16.69 -4.59
N ASP A 50 -7.65 16.78 -5.75
CA ASP A 50 -9.11 16.87 -5.82
C ASP A 50 -9.75 15.55 -5.41
N LEU A 51 -9.14 14.42 -5.80
CA LEU A 51 -9.56 13.09 -5.32
C LEU A 51 -9.42 12.97 -3.80
N GLY A 52 -8.32 13.46 -3.24
CA GLY A 52 -8.11 13.46 -1.80
C GLY A 52 -9.17 14.28 -1.05
N GLU A 53 -9.58 15.42 -1.60
CA GLU A 53 -10.66 16.24 -1.04
C GLU A 53 -12.02 15.53 -1.10
N THR A 54 -12.39 14.95 -2.24
CA THR A 54 -13.63 14.17 -2.37
C THR A 54 -13.67 12.98 -1.41
N ILE A 55 -12.57 12.23 -1.32
CA ILE A 55 -12.48 11.05 -0.45
C ILE A 55 -12.64 11.46 1.01
N GLU A 56 -11.99 12.55 1.45
CA GLU A 56 -12.13 13.06 2.81
C GLU A 56 -13.53 13.58 3.08
N GLU A 57 -14.15 14.33 2.17
CA GLU A 57 -15.51 14.82 2.33
C GLU A 57 -16.49 13.66 2.57
N VAL A 58 -16.45 12.64 1.70
CA VAL A 58 -17.31 11.46 1.83
C VAL A 58 -17.02 10.73 3.13
N MET A 59 -15.75 10.42 3.41
CA MET A 59 -15.40 9.65 4.61
C MET A 59 -15.78 10.37 5.90
N THR A 60 -15.56 11.68 5.99
CA THR A 60 -15.86 12.49 7.18
C THR A 60 -17.32 12.87 7.32
N SER A 61 -18.15 12.62 6.31
CA SER A 61 -19.62 12.74 6.40
C SER A 61 -20.26 11.64 7.27
N HIS A 62 -19.52 10.57 7.58
CA HIS A 62 -20.00 9.46 8.38
C HIS A 62 -19.61 9.58 9.85
N GLU A 63 -20.57 9.28 10.73
CA GLU A 63 -20.35 9.03 12.14
C GLU A 63 -20.67 7.57 12.48
N VAL A 64 -19.93 7.00 13.44
CA VAL A 64 -20.12 5.64 13.93
C VAL A 64 -20.15 5.64 15.46
N GLU A 65 -21.01 4.82 16.04
CA GLU A 65 -21.03 4.57 17.49
C GLU A 65 -20.34 3.24 17.79
N LEU A 66 -19.28 3.28 18.60
CA LEU A 66 -18.57 2.09 19.07
C LEU A 66 -18.40 2.21 20.59
N ASP A 67 -18.81 1.16 21.32
CA ASP A 67 -18.63 1.06 22.77
C ASP A 67 -19.17 2.30 23.54
N GLY A 68 -20.34 2.82 23.11
CA GLY A 68 -21.01 3.97 23.72
C GLY A 68 -20.35 5.32 23.43
N ARG A 69 -19.50 5.41 22.40
CA ARG A 69 -18.85 6.64 21.96
C ARG A 69 -19.08 6.86 20.47
N THR A 70 -19.44 8.09 20.11
CA THR A 70 -19.56 8.51 18.71
C THR A 70 -18.22 8.99 18.17
N TYR A 71 -17.89 8.58 16.96
CA TYR A 71 -16.69 8.96 16.22
C TYR A 71 -17.06 9.44 14.83
N THR A 72 -16.58 10.61 14.41
CA THR A 72 -16.45 10.93 12.99
C THR A 72 -15.37 10.03 12.39
N VAL A 73 -15.65 9.36 11.28
CA VAL A 73 -14.67 8.49 10.60
C VAL A 73 -13.58 9.37 9.98
N LYS A 74 -12.32 9.12 10.35
CA LYS A 74 -11.18 9.93 9.90
C LYS A 74 -10.37 9.18 8.84
N PRO A 75 -10.04 9.81 7.71
CA PRO A 75 -8.99 9.30 6.83
C PRO A 75 -7.68 9.13 7.60
N ILE A 76 -6.93 8.06 7.29
CA ILE A 76 -5.55 7.91 7.76
C ILE A 76 -4.65 8.75 6.85
N ARG A 77 -4.38 10.00 7.25
CA ARG A 77 -3.79 11.04 6.37
C ARG A 77 -2.39 10.76 5.82
N ASN A 78 -1.66 9.78 6.37
CA ASN A 78 -0.35 9.34 5.88
C ASN A 78 -0.38 7.96 5.20
N LEU A 79 -1.56 7.48 4.83
CA LEU A 79 -1.77 6.40 3.87
C LEU A 79 -2.47 6.96 2.63
N ASN A 80 -2.24 6.33 1.49
CA ASN A 80 -2.60 6.86 0.19
C ASN A 80 -2.79 5.70 -0.79
N GLY A 81 -3.60 5.91 -1.84
CA GLY A 81 -3.49 5.08 -3.03
C GLY A 81 -2.25 5.43 -3.85
N HIS A 82 -2.02 4.73 -4.95
CA HIS A 82 -0.80 4.91 -5.74
C HIS A 82 -0.97 4.47 -7.19
N SER A 83 -0.11 5.01 -8.05
CA SER A 83 0.08 4.50 -9.42
C SER A 83 0.78 3.13 -9.38
N ILE A 84 0.51 2.31 -10.39
CA ILE A 84 1.04 0.95 -10.57
C ILE A 84 1.75 0.86 -11.91
N GLY A 85 2.94 0.25 -11.92
CA GLY A 85 3.76 0.02 -13.10
C GLY A 85 4.12 -1.46 -13.28
N PRO A 86 4.71 -1.84 -14.42
CA PRO A 86 5.17 -3.20 -14.64
C PRO A 86 6.16 -3.65 -13.56
N TYR A 87 5.81 -4.70 -12.80
CA TYR A 87 6.62 -5.19 -11.67
C TYR A 87 6.94 -4.12 -10.59
N ARG A 88 6.17 -3.04 -10.55
CA ARG A 88 6.39 -1.90 -9.64
C ARG A 88 5.07 -1.53 -8.98
N ILE A 89 4.86 -2.00 -7.75
CA ILE A 89 3.59 -1.78 -7.04
C ILE A 89 3.32 -0.28 -6.83
N HIS A 90 4.35 0.50 -6.45
CA HIS A 90 4.26 1.96 -6.34
C HIS A 90 5.07 2.64 -7.46
N ALA A 91 4.39 3.14 -8.49
CA ALA A 91 5.01 3.69 -9.70
C ALA A 91 5.44 5.16 -9.62
N GLY A 92 5.20 5.83 -8.49
CA GLY A 92 5.76 7.16 -8.19
C GLY A 92 4.72 8.25 -7.93
N LYS A 93 3.52 8.16 -8.52
CA LYS A 93 2.39 9.02 -8.15
C LYS A 93 1.61 8.44 -6.97
N THR A 94 1.18 9.31 -6.06
CA THR A 94 0.45 8.99 -4.84
C THR A 94 -0.92 9.65 -4.87
N VAL A 95 -1.99 8.88 -4.60
CA VAL A 95 -3.37 9.36 -4.56
C VAL A 95 -3.72 9.71 -3.12
N PRO A 96 -3.81 11.00 -2.74
CA PRO A 96 -4.17 11.37 -1.39
C PRO A 96 -5.60 10.95 -1.03
N ILE A 97 -5.86 10.77 0.26
CA ILE A 97 -7.20 10.50 0.81
C ILE A 97 -7.66 11.60 1.77
N VAL A 98 -6.94 12.73 1.74
CA VAL A 98 -7.22 13.98 2.45
C VAL A 98 -7.00 15.14 1.49
N LYS A 99 -7.71 16.24 1.70
CA LYS A 99 -7.52 17.47 0.97
C LYS A 99 -6.10 18.01 1.12
N GLY A 100 -5.65 18.74 0.11
CA GLY A 100 -4.28 19.19 -0.01
C GLY A 100 -3.43 18.24 -0.85
N GLY A 101 -2.11 18.43 -0.81
CA GLY A 101 -1.18 17.79 -1.74
C GLY A 101 -0.90 18.65 -2.97
N ASP A 102 -0.21 18.06 -3.95
CA ASP A 102 0.13 18.74 -5.19
C ASP A 102 -0.94 18.57 -6.28
N GLN A 103 -0.83 19.38 -7.33
CA GLN A 103 -1.78 19.39 -8.44
C GLN A 103 -1.39 18.45 -9.58
N THR A 104 -0.55 17.44 -9.33
CA THR A 104 -0.24 16.40 -10.31
C THR A 104 -1.54 15.77 -10.80
N LYS A 105 -1.59 15.50 -12.11
CA LYS A 105 -2.75 14.92 -12.76
C LYS A 105 -2.55 13.44 -13.05
N MET A 106 -3.66 12.73 -13.06
CA MET A 106 -3.73 11.41 -13.68
C MET A 106 -3.59 11.56 -15.19
N GLU A 107 -2.78 10.69 -15.80
CA GLU A 107 -2.49 10.69 -17.23
C GLU A 107 -3.10 9.47 -17.92
N GLU A 108 -3.28 9.58 -19.23
CA GLU A 108 -3.78 8.48 -20.05
C GLU A 108 -2.89 7.24 -19.92
N ASN A 109 -3.51 6.06 -19.82
CA ASN A 109 -2.86 4.74 -19.71
C ASN A 109 -2.13 4.47 -18.38
N GLU A 110 -2.25 5.33 -17.37
CA GLU A 110 -1.81 5.00 -16.02
C GLU A 110 -2.77 4.00 -15.35
N VAL A 111 -2.21 3.19 -14.45
CA VAL A 111 -2.97 2.24 -13.62
C VAL A 111 -2.84 2.70 -12.18
N TYR A 112 -3.93 2.66 -11.41
CA TYR A 112 -3.94 3.11 -10.02
C TYR A 112 -4.59 2.08 -9.10
N ALA A 113 -4.00 1.90 -7.91
CA ALA A 113 -4.70 1.41 -6.74
C ALA A 113 -5.41 2.60 -6.09
N ILE A 114 -6.74 2.57 -6.07
CA ILE A 114 -7.55 3.52 -5.31
C ILE A 114 -7.98 2.83 -4.02
N GLU A 115 -7.33 3.20 -2.93
CA GLU A 115 -7.54 2.65 -1.61
C GLU A 115 -7.72 3.76 -0.59
N THR A 116 -8.58 3.52 0.39
CA THR A 116 -8.87 4.48 1.45
C THR A 116 -8.92 3.77 2.79
N PHE A 117 -8.60 4.50 3.85
CA PHE A 117 -8.47 3.95 5.18
C PHE A 117 -9.16 4.86 6.18
N GLY A 118 -10.24 4.36 6.78
CA GLY A 118 -10.97 5.05 7.86
C GLY A 118 -10.53 4.58 9.23
N SER A 119 -10.46 5.50 10.18
CA SER A 119 -10.06 5.25 11.56
C SER A 119 -10.91 6.03 12.55
N THR A 120 -11.18 5.41 13.70
CA THR A 120 -11.74 6.08 14.88
C THR A 120 -10.65 6.65 15.81
N GLY A 121 -9.37 6.44 15.47
CA GLY A 121 -8.22 6.92 16.22
C GLY A 121 -7.77 8.33 15.82
N LYS A 122 -6.45 8.52 15.75
CA LYS A 122 -5.82 9.79 15.36
C LYS A 122 -5.80 10.05 13.85
N GLY A 123 -6.28 9.10 13.03
CA GLY A 123 -6.18 9.16 11.57
C GLY A 123 -4.72 9.25 11.09
N TYR A 124 -3.83 8.49 11.71
CA TYR A 124 -2.39 8.47 11.41
C TYR A 124 -1.78 7.13 11.84
N VAL A 125 -0.96 6.53 10.98
CA VAL A 125 -0.21 5.30 11.28
C VAL A 125 1.24 5.59 11.62
N HIS A 126 1.84 4.72 12.42
CA HIS A 126 3.27 4.70 12.71
C HIS A 126 3.75 3.26 12.58
N ASP A 127 5.04 3.09 12.33
CA ASP A 127 5.65 1.76 12.31
C ASP A 127 5.48 1.09 13.69
N ASP A 128 4.98 -0.13 13.69
CA ASP A 128 4.77 -0.94 14.88
C ASP A 128 4.92 -2.44 14.54
N MET A 129 5.12 -3.26 15.58
CA MET A 129 5.33 -4.71 15.50
C MET A 129 6.57 -5.12 14.68
N GLU A 130 6.71 -6.42 14.41
CA GLU A 130 7.83 -6.95 13.66
C GLU A 130 7.61 -6.86 12.14
N CYS A 131 8.57 -6.28 11.42
CA CYS A 131 8.50 -6.16 9.96
C CYS A 131 8.52 -7.54 9.28
N SER A 132 7.54 -7.76 8.40
CA SER A 132 7.38 -9.00 7.64
C SER A 132 7.44 -8.82 6.13
N HIS A 133 7.21 -7.60 5.63
CA HIS A 133 7.16 -7.26 4.20
C HIS A 133 8.44 -6.55 3.77
N TYR A 134 8.99 -6.97 2.64
CA TYR A 134 10.23 -6.45 2.08
C TYR A 134 10.05 -6.32 0.57
N MET A 135 10.76 -5.39 -0.05
CA MET A 135 10.76 -5.22 -1.50
C MET A 135 12.11 -4.67 -1.92
N LYS A 136 12.63 -5.13 -3.06
CA LYS A 136 13.84 -4.54 -3.65
C LYS A 136 13.52 -3.13 -4.11
N ASN A 137 14.40 -2.16 -3.82
CA ASN A 137 14.24 -0.82 -4.36
C ASN A 137 14.29 -0.87 -5.89
N PHE A 138 13.20 -0.43 -6.54
CA PHE A 138 13.05 -0.48 -7.98
C PHE A 138 14.12 0.35 -8.70
N GLU A 139 14.46 1.53 -8.17
CA GLU A 139 15.43 2.43 -8.80
C GLU A 139 16.85 1.86 -8.76
N LEU A 140 17.15 1.00 -7.79
CA LEU A 140 18.44 0.32 -7.64
C LEU A 140 18.44 -1.08 -8.26
N ALA A 141 17.36 -1.50 -8.92
CA ALA A 141 17.17 -2.90 -9.32
C ALA A 141 18.22 -3.39 -10.33
N GLU A 142 18.68 -2.49 -11.20
CA GLU A 142 19.69 -2.73 -12.23
C GLU A 142 21.11 -2.33 -11.77
N GLU A 143 21.26 -1.69 -10.62
CA GLU A 143 22.54 -1.27 -10.10
C GLU A 143 23.32 -2.43 -9.46
N HIS A 144 24.62 -2.52 -9.75
CA HIS A 144 25.49 -3.46 -9.07
C HIS A 144 25.96 -2.90 -7.72
N ILE A 145 25.28 -3.30 -6.65
CA ILE A 145 25.66 -2.94 -5.29
C ILE A 145 26.68 -3.97 -4.75
N PRO A 146 27.94 -3.58 -4.43
CA PRO A 146 28.96 -4.51 -3.97
C PRO A 146 28.67 -4.98 -2.55
N LEU A 147 28.15 -6.21 -2.42
CA LEU A 147 27.97 -6.87 -1.13
C LEU A 147 29.27 -7.54 -0.67
N ARG A 148 29.63 -7.43 0.62
CA ARG A 148 30.81 -8.12 1.17
C ARG A 148 30.48 -9.53 1.65
N LEU A 149 29.31 -9.71 2.26
CA LEU A 149 28.90 -10.98 2.86
C LEU A 149 28.39 -11.96 1.80
N ALA A 150 28.98 -13.15 1.75
CA ALA A 150 28.59 -14.20 0.80
C ALA A 150 27.12 -14.63 0.98
N ARG A 151 26.62 -14.67 2.23
CA ARG A 151 25.21 -14.98 2.52
C ARG A 151 24.24 -13.91 2.03
N SER A 152 24.61 -12.63 2.12
CA SER A 152 23.78 -11.54 1.57
C SER A 152 23.72 -11.60 0.05
N LYS A 153 24.85 -11.92 -0.62
CA LYS A 153 24.85 -12.18 -2.07
C LYS A 153 23.93 -13.33 -2.45
N ALA A 154 24.02 -14.44 -1.71
CA ALA A 154 23.17 -15.61 -1.96
C ALA A 154 21.69 -15.26 -1.79
N LEU A 155 21.33 -14.55 -0.71
CA LEU A 155 19.96 -14.11 -0.47
C LEU A 155 19.45 -13.12 -1.53
N LEU A 156 20.27 -12.16 -1.95
CA LEU A 156 19.91 -11.24 -3.04
C LEU A 156 19.64 -11.99 -4.34
N ASN A 157 20.48 -12.97 -4.69
CA ASN A 157 20.24 -13.82 -5.85
C ASN A 157 18.93 -14.61 -5.74
N THR A 158 18.60 -15.11 -4.55
CA THR A 158 17.31 -15.76 -4.28
C THR A 158 16.15 -14.77 -4.48
N ILE A 159 16.27 -13.54 -3.99
CA ILE A 159 15.26 -12.48 -4.17
C ILE A 159 15.09 -12.13 -5.65
N ASP A 160 16.19 -11.87 -6.37
CA ASP A 160 16.16 -11.51 -7.79
C ASP A 160 15.53 -12.61 -8.65
N LYS A 161 15.84 -13.88 -8.36
CA LYS A 161 15.31 -15.02 -9.11
C LYS A 161 13.81 -15.23 -8.90
N ASN A 162 13.31 -15.01 -7.68
CA ASN A 162 11.94 -15.41 -7.30
C ASN A 162 10.95 -14.25 -7.26
N PHE A 163 11.41 -13.04 -6.96
CA PHE A 163 10.56 -11.86 -6.74
C PHE A 163 10.94 -10.68 -7.64
N GLY A 164 12.23 -10.53 -7.97
CA GLY A 164 12.72 -9.35 -8.67
C GLY A 164 12.43 -8.09 -7.87
N THR A 165 11.65 -7.17 -8.44
CA THR A 165 11.19 -5.94 -7.79
C THR A 165 9.82 -6.05 -7.11
N LEU A 166 9.18 -7.23 -7.15
CA LEU A 166 7.92 -7.45 -6.42
C LEU A 166 8.19 -7.57 -4.93
N ALA A 167 7.22 -7.12 -4.12
CA ALA A 167 7.25 -7.32 -2.68
C ALA A 167 7.22 -8.82 -2.33
N PHE A 168 7.86 -9.16 -1.22
CA PHE A 168 7.88 -10.50 -0.66
C PHE A 168 7.80 -10.46 0.87
N CYS A 169 7.61 -11.62 1.49
CA CYS A 169 7.61 -11.73 2.95
C CYS A 169 8.51 -12.87 3.43
N ARG A 170 8.88 -12.84 4.71
CA ARG A 170 9.73 -13.86 5.35
C ARG A 170 9.24 -15.29 5.11
N ARG A 171 7.93 -15.52 5.22
CA ARG A 171 7.30 -16.84 4.98
C ARG A 171 7.55 -17.38 3.57
N TRP A 172 7.68 -16.52 2.57
CA TRP A 172 7.97 -16.93 1.20
C TRP A 172 9.44 -17.33 1.04
N VAL A 173 10.34 -16.60 1.70
CA VAL A 173 11.77 -16.94 1.79
C VAL A 173 11.94 -18.29 2.51
N ASP A 174 11.23 -18.52 3.62
CA ASP A 174 11.22 -19.82 4.33
C ASP A 174 10.79 -20.97 3.40
N ARG A 175 9.75 -20.76 2.58
CA ARG A 175 9.23 -21.77 1.64
C ARG A 175 10.24 -22.15 0.56
N LEU A 176 11.19 -21.27 0.24
CA LEU A 176 12.29 -21.55 -0.69
C LEU A 176 13.42 -22.35 -0.04
N GLY A 177 13.33 -22.67 1.26
CA GLY A 177 14.33 -23.43 1.99
C GLY A 177 15.47 -22.58 2.56
N GLU A 178 15.39 -21.26 2.45
CA GLU A 178 16.36 -20.36 3.07
C GLU A 178 16.24 -20.43 4.60
N THR A 179 17.38 -20.48 5.28
CA THR A 179 17.43 -20.53 6.75
C THR A 179 18.47 -19.56 7.29
N LYS A 180 18.27 -19.07 8.52
CA LYS A 180 19.20 -18.14 9.19
C LYS A 180 19.54 -16.88 8.35
N TYR A 181 18.59 -16.42 7.53
CA TYR A 181 18.79 -15.34 6.57
C TYR A 181 18.52 -13.93 7.14
N LEU A 182 17.95 -13.79 8.34
CA LEU A 182 17.53 -12.48 8.87
C LEU A 182 18.65 -11.44 8.94
N MET A 183 19.88 -11.85 9.29
CA MET A 183 21.03 -10.93 9.30
C MET A 183 21.44 -10.51 7.88
N SER A 184 21.33 -11.42 6.91
CA SER A 184 21.56 -11.10 5.50
C SER A 184 20.47 -10.19 4.96
N LEU A 185 19.21 -10.41 5.34
CA LEU A 185 18.10 -9.54 4.97
C LEU A 185 18.28 -8.13 5.55
N LYS A 186 18.74 -8.02 6.81
CA LYS A 186 19.10 -6.75 7.41
C LYS A 186 20.25 -6.06 6.66
N ASP A 187 21.31 -6.79 6.34
CA ASP A 187 22.43 -6.25 5.55
C ASP A 187 21.96 -5.74 4.19
N LEU A 188 21.00 -6.40 3.52
CA LEU A 188 20.41 -5.90 2.29
C LEU A 188 19.57 -4.63 2.48
N CYS A 189 18.82 -4.49 3.58
CA CYS A 189 18.07 -3.26 3.87
C CYS A 189 18.98 -2.08 4.25
N ASP A 190 20.16 -2.34 4.81
CA ASP A 190 21.14 -1.31 5.18
C ASP A 190 21.93 -0.78 3.95
N LYS A 191 21.72 -1.34 2.75
CA LYS A 191 22.40 -0.99 1.49
C LYS A 191 21.47 -0.29 0.52
#